data_AF-A0A969UB58-F1
#
_entry.id   AF-A0A969UB58-F1
#
_cell.length_a   1.000
_cell.length_b   1.000
_cell.length_c   1.000
_cell.angle_alpha   90.00
_cell.angle_beta   90.00
_cell.angle_gamma   90.00
#
_symmetry.space_group_name_H-M   'P 1'
#
loop_
_entity.id
_entity.type
_entity.pdbx_description
1 polymer ?
#
loop_
_entity_poly.entity_id
_entity_poly.type
_entity_poly.pdbx_seq_one_letter_code
_entity_poly.pdbx_strand_id
1 'polypeptide(L)'
;MTEQPVKAHLISQDSTDNIEFMFNPTELRFSRSATIKSSEGATTAGGLPKVSFGSPQPYSLSIGNILFDTYESGKDVMSTHINKLCQGVEFAASLGRPPVYIFTWGSQQYLKCFVKTLSYRLTMFLPDGTPVRAIVDLSLEQIDTTSSS
;
A
#
# COMPACT_ATOMS: atom_id res chain seq x y z
N MET A 1 5.58 -0.38 33.12
CA MET A 1 5.82 0.39 31.88
C MET A 1 4.85 -0.13 30.85
N THR A 2 3.92 0.68 30.38
CA THR A 2 3.01 0.30 29.29
C THR A 2 3.78 0.41 27.98
N GLU A 3 4.15 -0.73 27.40
CA GLU A 3 4.78 -0.75 26.08
C GLU A 3 3.76 -0.24 25.05
N GLN A 4 4.10 0.86 24.39
CA GLN A 4 3.30 1.34 23.27
C GLN A 4 3.53 0.43 22.06
N PRO A 5 2.47 0.07 21.31
CA PRO A 5 2.62 -0.78 20.14
C PRO A 5 3.44 -0.06 19.05
N VAL A 6 4.43 -0.75 18.50
CA VAL A 6 5.20 -0.25 17.34
C VAL A 6 4.26 -0.04 16.16
N LYS A 7 4.35 1.13 15.52
CA LYS A 7 3.51 1.50 14.38
C LYS A 7 4.03 0.92 13.07
N ALA A 8 3.13 0.72 12.12
CA ALA A 8 3.49 0.44 10.74
C ALA A 8 3.83 1.75 10.00
N HIS A 9 4.75 1.66 9.04
CA HIS A 9 5.24 2.79 8.25
C HIS A 9 5.42 2.44 6.78
N LEU A 10 5.26 3.44 5.92
CA LEU A 10 5.87 3.50 4.60
C LEU A 10 7.07 4.43 4.67
N ILE A 11 8.26 3.87 4.59
CA ILE A 11 9.52 4.62 4.62
C ILE A 11 9.87 5.03 3.19
N SER A 12 9.88 6.33 2.92
CA SER A 12 10.20 6.88 1.59
C SER A 12 11.64 6.53 1.22
N GLN A 13 11.86 6.17 -0.03
CA GLN A 13 13.19 5.94 -0.62
C GLN A 13 13.65 7.12 -1.48
N ASP A 14 12.72 8.03 -1.81
CA ASP A 14 12.97 9.16 -2.71
C ASP A 14 13.02 10.50 -1.95
N SER A 15 12.55 10.56 -0.70
CA SER A 15 12.55 11.75 0.14
C SER A 15 12.57 11.40 1.64
N THR A 16 12.47 12.41 2.52
CA THR A 16 12.29 12.22 3.96
C THR A 16 10.82 12.05 4.39
N ASP A 17 9.88 12.02 3.43
CA ASP A 17 8.44 12.04 3.71
C ASP A 17 7.87 10.65 3.98
N ASN A 18 8.16 10.14 5.17
CA ASN A 18 7.63 8.86 5.63
C ASN A 18 6.15 8.97 6.01
N ILE A 19 5.37 7.93 5.73
CA ILE A 19 3.96 7.84 6.16
C ILE A 19 3.89 6.91 7.37
N GLU A 20 3.42 7.43 8.49
CA GLU A 20 3.13 6.64 9.70
C GLU A 20 1.64 6.35 9.80
N PHE A 21 1.30 5.12 10.16
CA PHE A 21 -0.08 4.69 10.35
C PHE A 21 -0.51 5.05 11.77
N MET A 22 -1.60 5.82 11.91
CA MET A 22 -2.09 6.21 13.24
C MET A 22 -2.55 5.00 14.06
N PHE A 23 -3.25 4.08 13.42
CA PHE A 23 -3.60 2.77 13.97
C PHE A 23 -3.06 1.67 13.07
N ASN A 24 -2.58 0.60 13.69
CA ASN A 24 -2.00 -0.52 12.95
C ASN A 24 -3.10 -1.30 12.22
N PRO A 25 -2.79 -1.87 11.04
CA PRO A 25 -3.71 -2.80 10.39
C PRO A 25 -3.96 -4.04 11.25
N THR A 26 -5.14 -4.63 11.13
CA THR A 26 -5.46 -5.91 11.76
C THR A 26 -4.97 -7.10 10.94
N GLU A 27 -4.76 -6.92 9.64
CA GLU A 27 -4.25 -7.92 8.72
C GLU A 27 -3.37 -7.29 7.61
N LEU A 28 -2.46 -8.09 7.07
CA LEU A 28 -1.70 -7.77 5.87
C LEU A 28 -1.99 -8.85 4.83
N ARG A 29 -2.60 -8.47 3.69
CA ARG A 29 -2.97 -9.44 2.65
C ARG A 29 -2.03 -9.36 1.45
N PHE A 30 -1.11 -10.32 1.37
CA PHE A 30 -0.20 -10.48 0.23
C PHE A 30 -0.82 -11.36 -0.85
N SER A 31 -0.63 -10.98 -2.10
CA SER A 31 -1.06 -11.77 -3.27
C SER A 31 -0.05 -11.64 -4.42
N ARG A 32 0.05 -12.69 -5.22
CA ARG A 32 0.84 -12.73 -6.45
C ARG A 32 0.31 -13.86 -7.33
N SER A 33 0.34 -13.63 -8.64
CA SER A 33 -0.08 -14.62 -9.64
C SER A 33 1.06 -14.90 -10.62
N ALA A 34 1.04 -16.07 -11.24
CA ALA A 34 1.90 -16.41 -12.37
C ALA A 34 1.06 -16.50 -13.65
N THR A 35 1.57 -15.95 -14.74
CA THR A 35 0.88 -16.03 -16.03
C THR A 35 1.09 -17.43 -16.62
N ILE A 36 0.01 -18.16 -16.85
CA ILE A 36 0.06 -19.49 -17.48
C ILE A 36 -0.67 -19.40 -18.82
N LYS A 37 -0.01 -19.84 -19.89
CA LYS A 37 -0.61 -19.94 -21.22
C LYS A 37 -0.77 -21.41 -21.58
N SER A 38 -2.02 -21.86 -21.74
CA SER A 38 -2.37 -23.19 -22.24
C SER A 38 -2.56 -23.17 -23.75
N SER A 39 -2.05 -24.17 -24.45
CA SER A 39 -2.28 -24.34 -25.89
C SER A 39 -3.43 -25.31 -26.13
N GLU A 40 -4.60 -24.79 -26.48
CA GLU A 40 -5.75 -25.57 -26.93
C GLU A 40 -5.41 -26.25 -28.26
N GLY A 41 -5.02 -27.53 -28.23
CA GLY A 41 -4.66 -28.31 -29.42
C GLY A 41 -3.30 -29.00 -29.33
N ALA A 42 -2.45 -28.64 -28.37
CA ALA A 42 -1.21 -29.36 -28.10
C ALA A 42 -1.31 -30.07 -26.74
N THR A 43 -1.40 -31.39 -26.76
CA THR A 43 -1.48 -32.21 -25.54
C THR A 43 -0.14 -32.86 -25.20
N THR A 44 0.07 -33.16 -23.92
CA THR A 44 1.11 -34.07 -23.47
C THR A 44 0.74 -35.51 -23.86
N ALA A 45 1.68 -36.45 -23.74
CA ALA A 45 1.41 -37.87 -23.98
C ALA A 45 0.28 -38.42 -23.08
N GLY A 46 0.01 -37.79 -21.94
CA GLY A 46 -1.09 -38.12 -21.03
C GLY A 46 -2.42 -37.39 -21.31
N GLY A 47 -2.53 -36.67 -22.44
CA GLY A 47 -3.77 -35.99 -22.84
C GLY A 47 -4.03 -34.63 -22.17
N LEU A 48 -3.12 -34.15 -21.31
CA LEU A 48 -3.25 -32.83 -20.68
C LEU A 48 -2.82 -31.72 -21.64
N PRO A 49 -3.45 -30.53 -21.63
CA PRO A 49 -2.98 -29.39 -22.41
C PRO A 49 -1.54 -29.03 -22.05
N LYS A 50 -0.69 -28.80 -23.06
CA LYS A 50 0.64 -28.22 -22.83
C LYS A 50 0.47 -26.81 -22.28
N VAL A 51 1.25 -26.50 -21.26
CA VAL A 51 1.31 -25.17 -20.65
C VAL A 51 2.69 -24.57 -20.83
N SER A 52 2.73 -23.27 -21.02
CA SER A 52 3.94 -22.47 -20.89
C SER A 52 3.78 -21.50 -19.73
N PHE A 53 4.85 -21.35 -18.95
CA PHE A 53 4.89 -20.49 -17.78
C PHE A 53 5.51 -19.16 -18.18
N GLY A 54 4.74 -18.07 -18.04
CA GLY A 54 5.26 -16.72 -18.12
C GLY A 54 5.85 -16.26 -16.79
N SER A 55 6.45 -15.07 -16.79
CA SER A 55 7.00 -14.48 -15.57
C SER A 55 5.92 -14.25 -14.52
N PRO A 56 6.21 -14.47 -13.22
CA PRO A 56 5.32 -14.09 -12.15
C PRO A 56 5.07 -12.57 -12.13
N GLN A 57 3.86 -12.17 -11.77
CA GLN A 57 3.53 -10.76 -11.54
C GLN A 57 4.20 -10.27 -10.24
N PRO A 58 4.40 -8.95 -10.07
CA PRO A 58 4.85 -8.37 -8.80
C PRO A 58 3.89 -8.73 -7.65
N TYR A 59 4.41 -8.82 -6.41
CA TYR A 59 3.54 -8.95 -5.25
C TYR A 59 2.67 -7.70 -5.08
N SER A 60 1.40 -7.91 -4.71
CA SER A 60 0.51 -6.87 -4.23
C SER A 60 0.19 -7.10 -2.75
N LEU A 61 0.32 -6.04 -1.95
CA LEU A 61 -0.07 -6.02 -0.55
C LEU A 61 -1.29 -5.10 -0.39
N SER A 62 -2.43 -5.68 0.00
CA SER A 62 -3.63 -4.92 0.35
C SER A 62 -3.70 -4.70 1.86
N ILE A 63 -3.95 -3.46 2.26
CA ILE A 63 -4.12 -3.04 3.65
C ILE A 63 -5.40 -2.22 3.73
N GLY A 64 -6.36 -2.69 4.51
CA GLY A 64 -7.69 -2.10 4.57
C GLY A 64 -8.09 -1.61 5.97
N ASN A 65 -9.14 -0.80 6.01
CA ASN A 65 -9.77 -0.29 7.22
C ASN A 65 -8.80 0.42 8.19
N ILE A 66 -7.82 1.15 7.65
CA ILE A 66 -6.90 1.94 8.47
C ILE A 66 -7.61 3.19 8.95
N LEU A 67 -7.74 3.31 10.27
CA LEU A 67 -8.36 4.46 10.90
C LEU A 67 -7.35 5.61 11.04
N PHE A 68 -7.80 6.81 10.73
CA PHE A 68 -7.18 8.07 11.14
C PHE A 68 -8.23 8.90 11.86
N ASP A 69 -7.88 9.42 13.03
CA ASP A 69 -8.79 10.06 13.96
C ASP A 69 -8.13 11.27 14.62
N THR A 70 -8.76 12.42 14.48
CA THR A 70 -8.31 13.68 15.08
C THR A 70 -9.41 14.29 15.96
N TYR A 71 -10.46 13.53 16.29
CA TYR A 71 -11.66 14.02 16.98
C TYR A 71 -11.33 14.67 18.32
N GLU A 72 -10.53 14.02 19.16
CA GLU A 72 -10.15 14.57 20.48
C GLU A 72 -9.39 15.90 20.36
N SER A 73 -8.62 16.06 19.29
CA SER A 73 -7.87 17.29 19.02
C SER A 73 -8.69 18.37 18.30
N GLY A 74 -9.85 18.01 17.74
CA GLY A 74 -10.67 18.89 16.91
C GLY A 74 -10.01 19.34 15.59
N LYS A 75 -8.90 18.73 15.18
CA LYS A 75 -8.16 19.12 13.97
C LYS A 75 -8.72 18.42 12.73
N ASP A 76 -8.59 19.07 11.59
CA ASP A 76 -8.90 18.45 10.30
C ASP A 76 -7.99 17.25 10.01
N VAL A 77 -8.60 16.07 9.84
CA VAL A 77 -7.87 14.82 9.53
C VAL A 77 -7.23 14.86 8.15
N MET A 78 -7.80 15.63 7.21
CA MET A 78 -7.30 15.73 5.84
C MET A 78 -5.91 16.37 5.81
N SER A 79 -5.82 17.60 6.31
CA SER A 79 -4.55 18.32 6.41
C SER A 79 -3.54 17.67 7.34
N THR A 80 -4.00 16.99 8.40
CA THR A 80 -3.11 16.34 9.37
C THR A 80 -2.50 15.03 8.84
N HIS A 81 -3.27 14.22 8.11
CA HIS A 81 -2.85 12.87 7.71
C HIS A 81 -3.12 12.51 6.25
N ILE A 82 -4.36 12.70 5.78
CA ILE A 82 -4.80 12.11 4.50
C ILE A 82 -4.12 12.76 3.30
N ASN A 83 -3.86 14.06 3.34
CA ASN A 83 -3.18 14.77 2.25
C ASN A 83 -1.77 14.20 2.00
N LYS A 84 -1.08 13.75 3.04
CA LYS A 84 0.24 13.11 2.90
C LYS A 84 0.14 11.76 2.18
N LEU A 85 -0.92 10.99 2.45
CA LEU A 85 -1.20 9.76 1.72
C LEU A 85 -1.50 10.03 0.25
N CYS A 86 -2.33 11.05 -0.04
CA CYS A 86 -2.65 11.45 -1.42
C CYS A 86 -1.40 11.82 -2.20
N GLN A 87 -0.53 12.67 -1.62
CA GLN A 87 0.75 13.05 -2.22
C GLN A 87 1.66 11.83 -2.46
N GLY A 88 1.60 10.81 -1.60
CA GLY A 88 2.37 9.58 -1.76
C GLY A 88 1.94 8.69 -2.94
N VAL A 89 0.80 8.97 -3.58
CA VAL A 89 0.34 8.27 -4.79
C VAL A 89 0.54 9.12 -6.05
N GLU A 90 0.62 10.44 -5.89
CA GLU A 90 0.86 11.36 -7.00
C GLU A 90 2.26 11.16 -7.59
N PHE A 91 2.42 11.51 -8.87
CA PHE A 91 3.73 11.45 -9.51
C PHE A 91 4.60 12.53 -8.88
N ALA A 92 5.74 12.13 -8.31
CA ALA A 92 6.74 13.10 -7.90
C ALA A 92 7.22 13.83 -9.16
N ALA A 93 7.04 15.15 -9.22
CA ALA A 93 7.24 15.97 -10.42
C ALA A 93 8.64 15.81 -11.06
N SER A 94 9.63 15.37 -10.27
CA SER A 94 11.01 15.13 -10.69
C SER A 94 11.32 13.70 -11.15
N LEU A 95 10.47 12.71 -10.83
CA LEU A 95 10.78 11.29 -11.02
C LEU A 95 10.02 10.62 -12.18
N GLY A 96 8.94 11.24 -12.67
CA GLY A 96 8.09 10.65 -13.72
C GLY A 96 7.35 9.38 -13.29
N ARG A 97 7.33 9.09 -11.98
CA ARG A 97 6.67 7.95 -11.34
C ARG A 97 6.19 8.34 -9.94
N PRO A 98 5.29 7.56 -9.31
CA PRO A 98 4.98 7.70 -7.90
C PRO A 98 6.23 7.46 -7.02
N PRO A 99 6.26 8.02 -5.79
CA PRO A 99 7.28 7.73 -4.81
C PRO A 99 7.37 6.24 -4.47
N VAL A 100 8.59 5.81 -4.18
CA VAL A 100 8.90 4.46 -3.73
C VAL A 100 9.04 4.45 -2.22
N TYR A 101 8.48 3.40 -1.64
CA TYR A 101 8.47 3.16 -0.21
C TYR A 101 9.00 1.76 0.11
N ILE A 102 9.41 1.58 1.36
CA ILE A 102 9.51 0.27 1.99
C ILE A 102 8.41 0.21 3.06
N PHE A 103 7.48 -0.73 2.93
CA PHE A 103 6.51 -1.01 3.99
C PHE A 103 7.20 -1.79 5.11
N THR A 104 7.13 -1.24 6.32
CA THR A 104 7.78 -1.77 7.52
C THR A 104 6.81 -1.80 8.68
N TRP A 105 6.95 -2.80 9.55
CA TRP A 105 6.23 -2.85 10.81
C TRP A 105 7.03 -3.65 11.83
N GLY A 106 7.33 -3.04 12.98
CA GLY A 106 8.28 -3.62 13.93
C GLY A 106 9.70 -3.62 13.34
N SER A 107 10.42 -4.72 13.53
CA SER A 107 11.75 -4.92 12.94
C SER A 107 11.71 -5.43 11.49
N GLN A 108 10.52 -5.71 10.95
CA GLN A 108 10.37 -6.36 9.65
C GLN A 108 10.20 -5.34 8.52
N GLN A 109 10.99 -5.51 7.47
CA GLN A 109 10.74 -4.90 6.16
C GLN A 109 10.00 -5.90 5.29
N TYR A 110 8.79 -5.56 4.86
CA TYR A 110 7.91 -6.51 4.17
C TYR A 110 8.00 -6.39 2.65
N LEU A 111 7.98 -5.16 2.13
CA LEU A 111 7.83 -4.94 0.70
C LEU A 111 8.44 -3.60 0.29
N LYS A 112 9.34 -3.61 -0.71
CA LYS A 112 9.71 -2.40 -1.46
C LYS A 112 8.68 -2.20 -2.56
N CYS A 113 7.99 -1.06 -2.56
CA CYS A 113 6.76 -0.88 -3.32
C CYS A 113 6.47 0.59 -3.65
N PHE A 114 5.49 0.83 -4.51
CA PHE A 114 4.77 2.11 -4.60
C PHE A 114 3.31 1.91 -4.20
N VAL A 115 2.61 3.00 -3.89
CA VAL A 115 1.16 2.95 -3.63
C VAL A 115 0.43 2.86 -4.97
N LYS A 116 -0.20 1.72 -5.24
CA LYS A 116 -0.93 1.47 -6.49
C LYS A 116 -2.35 2.03 -6.44
N THR A 117 -3.03 1.86 -5.31
CA THR A 117 -4.38 2.42 -5.11
C THR A 117 -4.49 3.00 -3.71
N LEU A 118 -5.20 4.12 -3.61
CA LEU A 118 -5.62 4.74 -2.36
C LEU A 118 -7.10 5.07 -2.45
N SER A 119 -7.87 4.60 -1.48
CA SER A 119 -9.27 4.96 -1.29
C SER A 119 -9.45 5.38 0.17
N TYR A 120 -10.23 6.42 0.40
CA TYR A 120 -10.57 6.83 1.75
C TYR A 120 -11.98 7.38 1.81
N ARG A 121 -12.57 7.28 3.00
CA ARG A 121 -13.90 7.84 3.30
C ARG A 121 -13.84 8.63 4.59
N LEU A 122 -14.44 9.81 4.59
CA LEU A 122 -14.60 10.66 5.77
C LEU A 122 -15.85 10.22 6.52
N THR A 123 -15.72 9.93 7.81
CA THR A 123 -16.76 9.24 8.59
C THR A 123 -17.20 9.98 9.85
N MET A 124 -16.53 11.08 10.19
CA MET A 124 -16.91 11.93 11.32
C MET A 124 -16.56 13.38 11.02
N PHE A 125 -17.46 14.29 11.39
CA PHE A 125 -17.36 15.72 11.13
C PHE A 125 -17.73 16.50 12.40
N LEU A 126 -17.06 17.63 12.60
CA LEU A 126 -17.46 18.62 13.61
C LEU A 126 -18.72 19.38 13.15
N PRO A 127 -19.39 20.14 14.04
CA PRO A 127 -20.59 20.91 13.68
C PRO A 127 -20.38 21.92 12.55
N ASP A 128 -19.15 22.38 12.33
CA ASP A 128 -18.78 23.28 11.24
C ASP A 128 -18.49 22.56 9.90
N GLY A 129 -18.58 21.23 9.87
CA GLY A 129 -18.30 20.41 8.70
C GLY A 129 -16.85 19.96 8.55
N THR A 130 -15.96 20.30 9.49
CA THR A 130 -14.56 19.86 9.45
C THR A 130 -14.48 18.34 9.63
N PRO A 131 -13.87 17.59 8.68
CA PRO A 131 -13.71 16.14 8.84
C PRO A 131 -12.62 15.82 9.86
N VAL A 132 -12.94 14.96 10.81
CA VAL A 132 -12.04 14.59 11.93
C VAL A 132 -11.79 13.10 12.03
N ARG A 133 -12.34 12.31 11.08
CA ARG A 133 -12.07 10.87 10.98
C ARG A 133 -12.12 10.40 9.54
N ALA A 134 -11.14 9.59 9.17
CA ALA A 134 -11.07 8.93 7.88
C ALA A 134 -10.80 7.43 8.05
N ILE A 135 -11.36 6.63 7.16
CA ILE A 135 -10.99 5.21 7.01
C ILE A 135 -10.36 5.03 5.65
N VAL A 136 -9.16 4.45 5.61
CA VAL A 136 -8.31 4.33 4.44
C VAL A 136 -8.11 2.87 4.06
N ASP A 137 -8.18 2.62 2.76
CA ASP A 137 -7.88 1.35 2.11
C ASP A 137 -6.79 1.61 1.04
N LEU A 138 -5.69 0.86 1.08
CA LEU A 138 -4.58 1.02 0.15
C LEU A 138 -4.09 -0.32 -0.41
N SER A 139 -3.60 -0.29 -1.65
CA SER A 139 -2.83 -1.38 -2.23
C SER A 139 -1.44 -0.92 -2.61
N LEU A 140 -0.45 -1.72 -2.23
CA LEU A 140 0.95 -1.52 -2.55
C LEU A 140 1.34 -2.53 -3.61
N GLU A 141 2.11 -2.10 -4.59
CA GLU A 141 2.65 -2.99 -5.63
C GLU A 141 4.17 -3.01 -5.55
N GLN A 142 4.70 -4.22 -5.53
CA GLN A 142 6.13 -4.46 -5.45
C GLN A 142 6.83 -3.84 -6.65
N ILE A 143 7.99 -3.25 -6.38
CA ILE A 143 8.94 -2.91 -7.44
C ILE A 143 10.16 -3.80 -7.33
N ASP A 144 10.82 -3.99 -8.47
CA ASP A 144 12.05 -4.76 -8.49
C ASP A 144 13.15 -4.02 -7.71
N THR A 145 13.90 -4.77 -6.90
CA THR A 145 15.05 -4.22 -6.17
C THR A 145 16.24 -3.96 -7.09
N THR A 146 16.22 -4.51 -8.30
CA THR A 146 17.33 -4.47 -9.28
C THR A 146 17.25 -3.32 -10.28
N SER A 147 16.13 -2.60 -10.39
CA SER A 147 16.00 -1.42 -11.27
C SER A 147 16.52 -0.16 -10.57
N SER A 148 17.81 -0.16 -10.23
CA SER A 148 18.58 1.01 -9.85
C SER A 148 19.82 1.03 -10.73
N SER A 149 19.63 1.51 -11.95
CA SER A 149 20.68 1.85 -12.91
C SER A 149 20.71 3.35 -13.08
#